data_AF-A0A962I2G3-F1
#
_entry.id   AF-A0A962I2G3-F1
#
_cell.length_a   1.000
_cell.length_b   1.000
_cell.length_c   1.000
_cell.angle_alpha   90.00
_cell.angle_beta   90.00
_cell.angle_gamma   90.00
#
_symmetry.space_group_name_H-M   'P 1'
#
loop_
_entity.id
_entity.type
_entity.pdbx_description
1 polymer ?
#
loop_
_entity_poly.entity_id
_entity_poly.type
_entity_poly.pdbx_seq_one_letter_code
_entity_poly.pdbx_strand_id
1 'polypeptide(L)'
;GEGEPAQAYRPERFIPIASQPLQPDDFVMVLGYPGITYRSLIADEMAERRERYFVRRETLFGQWMSVIETATAEDPAGQISVASNLKGLANRYKNAQGQIAGLDRGAIVEQQRRADAAVLHWASEQADAADIRAAHAGLTEVLEERLASWEHDFLLNLMAMGNESVPGGIPPLPKSLYFGATLAHLARELEKPDAKRDQDFRESEWPRLRDRLQREQHNLHRATDEQLLLALLQQALALPDDQRLAAVDRHVGQLAAVALPEWVAKACERSVLLDPARREALIGQPLSALQALQDPLLDLAIDWNADLRALRERERGWRARAALHRPIWRRAMARHAGRPLAPDANGSLRISLAHVQGYAPRDGVWYTPFTTLAGLLAKHTGNDPFDAPAALLEAARGDQAWRELPVSQLPIDFLADGDTSGGNSGSPVLNGRGELVGVNFDRVWENVAGDFGFNPALSRNVSVDVRYLLWLLERVERADALLGELGFTASASD
;
A
#
# COMPACT_ATOMS: atom_id res chain seq x y z
N GLY A 1 27.43 -24.22 -18.18
CA GLY A 1 28.50 -23.50 -17.49
C GLY A 1 28.00 -23.20 -16.11
N GLU A 2 28.57 -23.87 -15.11
CA GLU A 2 28.25 -23.59 -13.70
C GLU A 2 28.74 -22.17 -13.41
N GLY A 3 27.81 -21.23 -13.23
CA GLY A 3 28.15 -19.86 -12.85
C GLY A 3 28.86 -19.88 -11.50
N GLU A 4 29.88 -19.04 -11.34
CA GLU A 4 30.53 -18.86 -10.04
C GLU A 4 29.46 -18.62 -8.96
N PRO A 5 29.58 -19.25 -7.78
CA PRO A 5 28.64 -19.04 -6.70
C PRO A 5 28.62 -17.55 -6.34
N ALA A 6 27.43 -16.96 -6.31
CA ALA A 6 27.25 -15.56 -5.95
C ALA A 6 27.90 -15.31 -4.57
N GLN A 7 28.87 -14.39 -4.52
CA GLN A 7 29.52 -14.01 -3.27
C GLN A 7 28.61 -13.07 -2.48
N ALA A 8 28.67 -13.16 -1.13
CA ALA A 8 27.97 -12.22 -0.27
C ALA A 8 28.46 -10.79 -0.54
N TYR A 9 27.52 -9.86 -0.69
CA TYR A 9 27.81 -8.44 -0.88
C TYR A 9 28.54 -7.89 0.35
N ARG A 10 29.64 -7.17 0.16
CA ARG A 10 30.39 -6.50 1.23
C ARG A 10 30.03 -5.02 1.25
N PRO A 11 29.15 -4.56 2.17
CA PRO A 11 28.77 -3.16 2.22
C PRO A 11 29.93 -2.29 2.71
N GLU A 12 30.01 -1.05 2.24
CA GLU A 12 31.00 -0.07 2.72
C GLU A 12 30.78 0.29 4.21
N ARG A 13 29.51 0.29 4.64
CA ARG A 13 29.07 0.59 6.00
C ARG A 13 27.91 -0.32 6.39
N PHE A 14 27.88 -0.70 7.66
CA PHE A 14 26.74 -1.36 8.31
C PHE A 14 26.45 -0.65 9.63
N ILE A 15 25.25 -0.85 10.15
CA ILE A 15 24.78 -0.19 11.37
C ILE A 15 25.24 -1.02 12.58
N PRO A 16 25.98 -0.45 13.54
CA PRO A 16 26.37 -1.16 14.76
C PRO A 16 25.14 -1.38 15.65
N ILE A 17 25.11 -2.48 16.39
CA ILE A 17 24.06 -2.76 17.38
C ILE A 17 24.32 -1.93 18.64
N ALA A 18 23.25 -1.39 19.23
CA ALA A 18 23.37 -0.60 20.46
C ALA A 18 23.93 -1.43 21.63
N SER A 19 24.90 -0.85 22.34
CA SER A 19 25.52 -1.45 23.52
C SER A 19 24.80 -1.13 24.82
N GLN A 20 23.90 -0.13 24.80
CA GLN A 20 23.14 0.34 25.96
C GLN A 20 21.65 0.08 25.77
N PRO A 21 20.92 -0.27 26.84
CA PRO A 21 19.49 -0.50 26.76
C PRO A 21 18.73 0.80 26.50
N LEU A 22 17.78 0.74 25.56
CA LEU A 22 16.84 1.82 25.28
C LEU A 22 15.89 2.04 26.46
N GLN A 23 15.67 3.29 26.85
CA GLN A 23 14.82 3.74 27.95
C GLN A 23 13.67 4.63 27.46
N PRO A 24 12.61 4.82 28.28
CA PRO A 24 11.63 5.89 28.03
C PRO A 24 12.31 7.26 27.92
N ASP A 25 11.76 8.10 27.04
CA ASP A 25 12.22 9.45 26.69
C ASP A 25 13.58 9.52 25.98
N ASP A 26 14.25 8.38 25.71
CA ASP A 26 15.46 8.35 24.89
C ASP A 26 15.17 8.84 23.47
N PHE A 27 16.10 9.63 22.92
CA PHE A 27 16.08 10.03 21.52
C PHE A 27 16.29 8.84 20.60
N VAL A 28 15.45 8.76 19.57
CA VAL A 28 15.60 7.82 18.45
C VAL A 28 15.31 8.51 17.12
N MET A 29 15.79 7.91 16.03
CA MET A 29 15.45 8.33 14.68
C MET A 29 15.13 7.13 13.80
N VAL A 30 14.13 7.27 12.94
CA VAL A 30 13.71 6.24 11.98
C VAL A 30 14.13 6.69 10.59
N LEU A 31 14.92 5.85 9.90
CA LEU A 31 15.41 6.12 8.55
C LEU A 31 14.72 5.16 7.58
N GLY A 32 13.95 5.69 6.65
CA GLY A 32 13.14 4.84 5.77
C GLY A 32 12.71 5.51 4.48
N TYR A 33 11.99 4.74 3.67
CA TYR A 33 11.47 5.17 2.37
C TYR A 33 9.94 5.24 2.43
N PRO A 34 9.36 6.22 3.16
CA PRO A 34 7.91 6.36 3.22
C PRO A 34 7.35 6.51 1.80
N GLY A 35 6.30 5.76 1.51
CA GLY A 35 5.66 5.69 0.20
C GLY A 35 5.01 7.01 -0.14
N ILE A 36 3.83 7.28 0.42
CA ILE A 36 3.02 8.46 0.07
C ILE A 36 2.30 9.01 1.29
N THR A 37 2.30 10.34 1.38
CA THR A 37 1.42 11.12 2.26
C THR A 37 0.69 12.18 1.43
N TYR A 38 -0.34 12.77 2.03
CA TYR A 38 -1.29 13.67 1.37
C TYR A 38 -1.41 15.00 2.11
N ARG A 39 -0.40 15.39 2.88
CA ARG A 39 -0.40 16.58 3.73
C ARG A 39 -0.34 17.87 2.92
N SER A 40 -0.03 17.80 1.63
CA SER A 40 -0.05 18.93 0.70
C SER A 40 -1.37 19.14 -0.05
N LEU A 41 -2.37 18.30 0.20
CA LEU A 41 -3.71 18.48 -0.34
C LEU A 41 -4.41 19.68 0.31
N ILE A 42 -5.28 20.35 -0.46
CA ILE A 42 -6.27 21.29 0.10
C ILE A 42 -7.39 20.50 0.79
N ALA A 43 -8.18 21.17 1.62
CA ALA A 43 -9.26 20.55 2.40
C ALA A 43 -10.26 19.79 1.52
N ASP A 44 -10.63 20.33 0.35
CA ASP A 44 -11.58 19.69 -0.56
C ASP A 44 -11.02 18.41 -1.18
N GLU A 45 -9.72 18.38 -1.47
CA GLU A 45 -9.05 17.16 -1.94
C GLU A 45 -8.96 16.11 -0.81
N MET A 46 -8.74 16.52 0.44
CA MET A 46 -8.81 15.62 1.59
C MET A 46 -10.25 15.11 1.83
N ALA A 47 -11.25 15.97 1.63
CA ALA A 47 -12.66 15.60 1.72
C ALA A 47 -13.01 14.54 0.67
N GLU A 48 -12.58 14.70 -0.59
CA GLU A 48 -12.74 13.68 -1.64
C GLU A 48 -12.14 12.34 -1.22
N ARG A 49 -10.92 12.34 -0.65
CA ARG A 49 -10.28 11.12 -0.18
C ARG A 49 -11.11 10.40 0.88
N ARG A 50 -11.62 11.16 1.86
CA ARG A 50 -12.49 10.63 2.92
C ARG A 50 -13.80 10.11 2.31
N GLU A 51 -14.56 10.99 1.67
CA GLU A 51 -15.97 10.80 1.33
C GLU A 51 -16.16 9.84 0.15
N ARG A 52 -15.19 9.77 -0.76
CA ARG A 52 -15.27 8.93 -1.97
C ARG A 52 -14.22 7.83 -1.96
N TYR A 53 -12.94 8.18 -2.03
CA TYR A 53 -11.88 7.20 -2.29
C TYR A 53 -11.83 6.07 -1.26
N PHE A 54 -11.76 6.39 0.03
CA PHE A 54 -11.70 5.33 1.06
C PHE A 54 -13.03 4.61 1.24
N VAL A 55 -14.17 5.30 1.11
CA VAL A 55 -15.50 4.66 1.18
C VAL A 55 -15.65 3.62 0.06
N ARG A 56 -15.27 3.97 -1.17
CA ARG A 56 -15.38 3.07 -2.34
C ARG A 56 -14.41 1.90 -2.25
N ARG A 57 -13.21 2.13 -1.71
CA ARG A 57 -12.26 1.05 -1.40
C ARG A 57 -12.78 0.10 -0.34
N GLU A 58 -13.36 0.61 0.75
CA GLU A 58 -13.97 -0.22 1.79
C GLU A 58 -15.09 -1.08 1.19
N THR A 59 -16.04 -0.46 0.48
CA THR A 59 -17.18 -1.18 -0.13
C THR A 59 -16.72 -2.24 -1.12
N LEU A 60 -15.87 -1.87 -2.09
CA LEU A 60 -15.43 -2.78 -3.15
C LEU A 60 -14.63 -3.96 -2.58
N PHE A 61 -13.64 -3.69 -1.70
CA PHE A 61 -12.79 -4.76 -1.20
C PHE A 61 -13.52 -5.65 -0.21
N GLY A 62 -14.45 -5.13 0.59
CA GLY A 62 -15.34 -5.95 1.41
C GLY A 62 -16.20 -6.90 0.56
N GLN A 63 -16.77 -6.40 -0.55
CA GLN A 63 -17.53 -7.22 -1.48
C GLN A 63 -16.65 -8.31 -2.13
N TRP A 64 -15.46 -7.96 -2.62
CA TRP A 64 -14.56 -8.93 -3.26
C TRP A 64 -14.05 -9.99 -2.28
N MET A 65 -13.76 -9.62 -1.03
CA MET A 65 -13.42 -10.59 0.01
C MET A 65 -14.55 -11.60 0.21
N SER A 66 -15.80 -11.12 0.34
CA SER A 66 -16.97 -11.99 0.49
C SER A 66 -17.17 -12.92 -0.72
N VAL A 67 -16.95 -12.43 -1.95
CA VAL A 67 -16.99 -13.26 -3.17
C VAL A 67 -15.92 -14.35 -3.12
N ILE A 68 -14.69 -14.01 -2.75
CA ILE A 68 -13.57 -14.96 -2.65
C ILE A 68 -13.86 -16.03 -1.60
N GLU A 69 -14.26 -15.63 -0.40
CA GLU A 69 -14.55 -16.52 0.73
C GLU A 69 -15.70 -17.48 0.38
N THR A 70 -16.78 -16.95 -0.20
CA THR A 70 -17.93 -17.77 -0.62
C THR A 70 -17.55 -18.76 -1.72
N ALA A 71 -16.82 -18.31 -2.74
CA ALA A 71 -16.43 -19.15 -3.88
C ALA A 71 -15.39 -20.22 -3.52
N THR A 72 -14.71 -20.10 -2.38
CA THR A 72 -13.68 -21.05 -1.94
C THR A 72 -14.03 -21.78 -0.64
N ALA A 73 -15.25 -21.61 -0.11
CA ALA A 73 -15.65 -22.15 1.20
C ALA A 73 -15.46 -23.67 1.32
N GLU A 74 -15.70 -24.40 0.22
CA GLU A 74 -15.59 -25.87 0.15
C GLU A 74 -14.41 -26.35 -0.74
N ASP A 75 -13.50 -25.45 -1.12
CA ASP A 75 -12.35 -25.76 -1.99
C ASP A 75 -11.01 -25.33 -1.35
N PRO A 76 -10.32 -26.24 -0.61
CA PRO A 76 -9.02 -25.95 -0.02
C PRO A 76 -7.95 -25.55 -1.03
N ALA A 77 -7.97 -26.08 -2.25
CA ALA A 77 -7.00 -25.72 -3.28
C ALA A 77 -7.27 -24.29 -3.81
N GLY A 78 -8.54 -23.93 -3.96
CA GLY A 78 -8.99 -22.58 -4.24
C GLY A 78 -8.57 -21.59 -3.14
N GLN A 79 -8.77 -21.94 -1.86
CA GLN A 79 -8.34 -21.12 -0.72
C GLN A 79 -6.83 -20.83 -0.75
N ILE A 80 -6.00 -21.85 -1.01
CA ILE A 80 -4.55 -21.68 -1.14
C ILE A 80 -4.21 -20.75 -2.32
N SER A 81 -4.86 -20.95 -3.47
CA SER A 81 -4.60 -20.16 -4.68
C SER A 81 -4.90 -18.67 -4.48
N VAL A 82 -5.96 -18.34 -3.74
CA VAL A 82 -6.38 -16.93 -3.54
C VAL A 82 -5.87 -16.32 -2.24
N ALA A 83 -5.22 -17.07 -1.36
CA ALA A 83 -4.81 -16.61 -0.02
C ALA A 83 -4.02 -15.30 -0.03
N SER A 84 -3.05 -15.17 -0.94
CA SER A 84 -2.24 -13.95 -1.08
C SER A 84 -3.08 -12.74 -1.52
N ASN A 85 -3.99 -12.94 -2.48
CA ASN A 85 -4.91 -11.89 -2.93
C ASN A 85 -5.86 -11.47 -1.80
N LEU A 86 -6.45 -12.44 -1.09
CA LEU A 86 -7.37 -12.22 0.01
C LEU A 86 -6.69 -11.43 1.14
N LYS A 87 -5.46 -11.81 1.53
CA LYS A 87 -4.65 -11.06 2.49
C LYS A 87 -4.38 -9.63 2.02
N GLY A 88 -4.04 -9.45 0.75
CA GLY A 88 -3.83 -8.14 0.13
C GLY A 88 -5.07 -7.25 0.11
N LEU A 89 -6.26 -7.83 -0.12
CA LEU A 89 -7.54 -7.11 -0.03
C LEU A 89 -7.88 -6.77 1.42
N ALA A 90 -7.76 -7.71 2.35
CA ALA A 90 -8.06 -7.51 3.77
C ALA A 90 -7.21 -6.38 4.37
N ASN A 91 -5.92 -6.30 4.02
CA ASN A 91 -5.05 -5.20 4.46
C ASN A 91 -5.55 -3.84 3.95
N ARG A 92 -5.99 -3.76 2.69
CA ARG A 92 -6.51 -2.52 2.09
C ARG A 92 -7.88 -2.13 2.60
N TYR A 93 -8.73 -3.12 2.87
CA TYR A 93 -10.04 -2.95 3.50
C TYR A 93 -9.87 -2.35 4.90
N LYS A 94 -9.05 -2.98 5.75
CA LYS A 94 -8.72 -2.46 7.09
C LYS A 94 -8.07 -1.08 7.03
N ASN A 95 -7.18 -0.84 6.07
CA ASN A 95 -6.58 0.48 5.87
C ASN A 95 -7.64 1.54 5.52
N ALA A 96 -8.58 1.26 4.61
CA ALA A 96 -9.64 2.19 4.27
C ALA A 96 -10.49 2.55 5.50
N GLN A 97 -10.87 1.54 6.29
CA GLN A 97 -11.59 1.73 7.56
C GLN A 97 -10.81 2.61 8.55
N GLY A 98 -9.51 2.34 8.71
CA GLY A 98 -8.66 3.12 9.60
C GLY A 98 -8.45 4.56 9.13
N GLN A 99 -8.32 4.79 7.82
CA GLN A 99 -8.20 6.15 7.25
C GLN A 99 -9.49 6.92 7.47
N ILE A 100 -10.65 6.31 7.20
CA ILE A 100 -11.98 6.90 7.48
C ILE A 100 -12.09 7.27 8.97
N ALA A 101 -11.89 6.30 9.86
CA ALA A 101 -12.05 6.51 11.29
C ALA A 101 -11.05 7.53 11.85
N GLY A 102 -9.82 7.56 11.32
CA GLY A 102 -8.78 8.51 11.74
C GLY A 102 -9.04 9.94 11.25
N LEU A 103 -9.47 10.11 9.99
CA LEU A 103 -9.85 11.41 9.43
C LEU A 103 -11.01 12.04 10.22
N ASP A 104 -12.03 11.23 10.55
CA ASP A 104 -13.20 11.66 11.31
C ASP A 104 -12.84 11.99 12.77
N ARG A 105 -12.16 11.06 13.48
CA ARG A 105 -11.77 11.24 14.89
C ARG A 105 -10.86 12.44 15.09
N GLY A 106 -9.93 12.67 14.16
CA GLY A 106 -9.02 13.82 14.19
C GLY A 106 -9.64 15.12 13.67
N ALA A 107 -10.85 15.08 13.09
CA ALA A 107 -11.45 16.19 12.34
C ALA A 107 -10.46 16.80 11.33
N ILE A 108 -9.64 15.97 10.67
CA ILE A 108 -8.48 16.42 9.89
C ILE A 108 -8.90 17.30 8.72
N VAL A 109 -9.98 16.93 8.02
CA VAL A 109 -10.54 17.73 6.92
C VAL A 109 -10.96 19.12 7.40
N GLU A 110 -11.59 19.21 8.57
CA GLU A 110 -12.04 20.49 9.14
C GLU A 110 -10.86 21.33 9.68
N GLN A 111 -9.84 20.69 10.22
CA GLN A 111 -8.59 21.37 10.56
C GLN A 111 -7.91 21.95 9.30
N GLN A 112 -7.84 21.17 8.21
CA GLN A 112 -7.28 21.63 6.95
C GLN A 112 -8.13 22.76 6.35
N ARG A 113 -9.46 22.68 6.42
CA ARG A 113 -10.37 23.73 5.95
C ARG A 113 -10.13 25.05 6.68
N ARG A 114 -9.98 25.02 8.00
CA ARG A 114 -9.60 26.19 8.80
C ARG A 114 -8.21 26.71 8.44
N ALA A 115 -7.24 25.83 8.21
CA ALA A 115 -5.90 26.22 7.79
C ALA A 115 -5.90 26.89 6.41
N ASP A 116 -6.65 26.34 5.44
CA ASP A 116 -6.77 26.91 4.10
C ASP A 116 -7.45 28.28 4.15
N ALA A 117 -8.54 28.41 4.90
CA ALA A 117 -9.22 29.69 5.10
C ALA A 117 -8.31 30.74 5.77
N ALA A 118 -7.52 30.35 6.77
CA ALA A 118 -6.56 31.24 7.43
C ALA A 118 -5.46 31.72 6.47
N VAL A 119 -4.93 30.83 5.62
CA VAL A 119 -3.93 31.18 4.60
C VAL A 119 -4.53 32.11 3.55
N LEU A 120 -5.75 31.85 3.07
CA LEU A 120 -6.45 32.72 2.13
C LEU A 120 -6.73 34.12 2.71
N HIS A 121 -7.16 34.17 3.98
CA HIS A 121 -7.37 35.43 4.69
C HIS A 121 -6.06 36.21 4.84
N TRP A 122 -5.02 35.57 5.36
CA TRP A 122 -3.68 36.16 5.47
C TRP A 122 -3.16 36.66 4.12
N ALA A 123 -3.35 35.88 3.05
CA ALA A 123 -2.97 36.27 1.70
C ALA A 123 -3.73 37.51 1.21
N SER A 124 -4.99 37.72 1.61
CA SER A 124 -5.75 38.91 1.22
C SER A 124 -5.14 40.23 1.73
N GLU A 125 -4.31 40.16 2.77
CA GLU A 125 -3.61 41.30 3.37
C GLU A 125 -2.21 41.54 2.78
N GLN A 126 -1.73 40.66 1.88
CA GLN A 126 -0.41 40.78 1.27
C GLN A 126 -0.49 41.49 -0.10
N ALA A 127 0.51 42.34 -0.39
CA ALA A 127 0.59 43.08 -1.65
C ALA A 127 0.68 42.16 -2.90
N ASP A 128 1.35 41.01 -2.78
CA ASP A 128 1.65 40.09 -3.90
C ASP A 128 1.03 38.70 -3.72
N ALA A 129 -0.28 38.64 -3.47
CA ALA A 129 -1.01 37.39 -3.16
C ALA A 129 -1.96 36.89 -4.25
N ALA A 130 -1.99 37.53 -5.42
CA ALA A 130 -2.84 37.09 -6.54
C ALA A 130 -2.57 35.62 -6.92
N ASP A 131 -1.29 35.25 -7.02
CA ASP A 131 -0.85 33.89 -7.35
C ASP A 131 -1.27 32.85 -6.32
N ILE A 132 -1.36 33.23 -5.03
CA ILE A 132 -1.78 32.31 -3.95
C ILE A 132 -3.25 31.94 -4.10
N ARG A 133 -4.10 32.94 -4.37
CA ARG A 133 -5.53 32.71 -4.62
C ARG A 133 -5.75 31.92 -5.90
N ALA A 134 -5.02 32.26 -6.97
CA ALA A 134 -5.07 31.53 -8.23
C ALA A 134 -4.60 30.07 -8.07
N ALA A 135 -3.58 29.83 -7.24
CA ALA A 135 -3.12 28.48 -6.93
C ALA A 135 -4.18 27.66 -6.21
N HIS A 136 -4.81 28.19 -5.16
CA HIS A 136 -5.89 27.47 -4.49
C HIS A 136 -7.05 27.19 -5.46
N ALA A 137 -7.51 28.19 -6.22
CA ALA A 137 -8.60 28.04 -7.17
C ALA A 137 -8.28 27.00 -8.26
N GLY A 138 -7.07 27.01 -8.80
CA GLY A 138 -6.65 26.03 -9.81
C GLY A 138 -6.55 24.60 -9.28
N LEU A 139 -6.25 24.42 -7.99
CA LEU A 139 -6.34 23.08 -7.35
C LEU A 139 -7.79 22.63 -7.20
N THR A 140 -8.70 23.53 -6.82
CA THR A 140 -10.14 23.26 -6.76
C THR A 140 -10.71 22.92 -8.14
N GLU A 141 -10.35 23.65 -9.19
CA GLU A 141 -10.80 23.39 -10.57
C GLU A 141 -10.36 22.00 -11.06
N VAL A 142 -9.10 21.62 -10.81
CA VAL A 142 -8.60 20.27 -11.12
C VAL A 142 -9.37 19.19 -10.36
N LEU A 143 -9.75 19.45 -9.10
CA LEU A 143 -10.56 18.53 -8.31
C LEU A 143 -11.98 18.40 -8.88
N GLU A 144 -12.63 19.50 -9.24
CA GLU A 144 -13.98 19.51 -9.82
C GLU A 144 -14.04 18.69 -11.13
N GLU A 145 -13.05 18.84 -12.00
CA GLU A 145 -12.94 18.02 -13.22
C GLU A 145 -12.80 16.52 -12.90
N ARG A 146 -11.97 16.16 -11.90
CA ARG A 146 -11.81 14.77 -11.46
C ARG A 146 -13.09 14.21 -10.87
N LEU A 147 -13.89 15.04 -10.20
CA LEU A 147 -15.15 14.63 -9.58
C LEU A 147 -16.24 14.32 -10.62
N ALA A 148 -16.18 14.93 -11.81
CA ALA A 148 -17.16 14.73 -12.87
C ALA A 148 -17.18 13.29 -13.43
N SER A 149 -16.03 12.60 -13.45
CA SER A 149 -15.90 11.22 -13.92
C SER A 149 -15.43 10.25 -12.83
N TRP A 150 -15.63 10.59 -11.56
CA TRP A 150 -14.96 9.91 -10.46
C TRP A 150 -15.26 8.40 -10.37
N GLU A 151 -16.52 7.98 -10.51
CA GLU A 151 -16.90 6.57 -10.36
C GLU A 151 -16.38 5.74 -11.55
N HIS A 152 -16.46 6.32 -12.75
CA HIS A 152 -15.85 5.77 -13.95
C HIS A 152 -14.34 5.55 -13.77
N ASP A 153 -13.64 6.60 -13.34
CA ASP A 153 -12.18 6.59 -13.21
C ASP A 153 -11.71 5.66 -12.10
N PHE A 154 -12.50 5.51 -11.03
CA PHE A 154 -12.24 4.56 -9.95
C PHE A 154 -12.22 3.12 -10.43
N LEU A 155 -13.22 2.70 -11.23
CA LEU A 155 -13.28 1.33 -11.76
C LEU A 155 -12.13 1.04 -12.73
N LEU A 156 -11.83 1.96 -13.65
CA LEU A 156 -10.71 1.79 -14.58
C LEU A 156 -9.37 1.63 -13.84
N ASN A 157 -9.17 2.37 -12.75
CA ASN A 157 -7.96 2.33 -11.95
C ASN A 157 -7.76 1.04 -11.14
N LEU A 158 -8.73 0.12 -11.12
CA LEU A 158 -8.54 -1.22 -10.57
C LEU A 158 -7.55 -2.05 -11.41
N MET A 159 -7.44 -1.76 -12.71
CA MET A 159 -6.49 -2.40 -13.62
C MET A 159 -5.19 -1.60 -13.72
N ALA A 160 -4.33 -1.71 -12.71
CA ALA A 160 -3.01 -1.08 -12.72
C ALA A 160 -2.13 -1.64 -13.86
N MET A 161 -1.65 -0.76 -14.74
CA MET A 161 -0.71 -1.09 -15.81
C MET A 161 0.33 0.03 -15.95
N GLY A 162 1.60 -0.37 -16.03
CA GLY A 162 2.70 0.56 -16.21
C GLY A 162 3.01 1.40 -14.97
N ASN A 163 4.01 2.26 -15.11
CA ASN A 163 4.53 3.11 -14.04
C ASN A 163 3.59 4.27 -13.65
N GLU A 164 2.56 4.55 -14.46
CA GLU A 164 1.59 5.62 -14.22
C GLU A 164 0.41 5.18 -13.32
N SER A 165 0.38 3.90 -12.95
CA SER A 165 -0.63 3.32 -12.06
C SER A 165 -0.73 4.04 -10.73
N VAL A 166 -1.94 4.10 -10.17
CA VAL A 166 -2.15 4.70 -8.86
C VAL A 166 -1.33 3.94 -7.81
N PRO A 167 -0.46 4.62 -7.06
CA PRO A 167 0.35 3.99 -6.02
C PRO A 167 -0.50 3.31 -4.94
N GLY A 168 0.05 2.26 -4.33
CA GLY A 168 -0.67 1.44 -3.34
C GLY A 168 -1.22 0.12 -3.90
N GLY A 169 -0.92 -0.18 -5.18
CA GLY A 169 -0.94 -1.51 -5.83
C GLY A 169 -2.08 -2.43 -5.41
N ILE A 170 -3.23 -2.33 -6.07
CA ILE A 170 -4.39 -3.22 -5.86
C ILE A 170 -4.03 -4.62 -6.41
N PRO A 171 -4.39 -5.74 -5.74
CA PRO A 171 -4.21 -7.06 -6.33
C PRO A 171 -4.96 -7.08 -7.67
N PRO A 172 -4.31 -7.45 -8.79
CA PRO A 172 -4.93 -7.33 -10.09
C PRO A 172 -6.07 -8.35 -10.19
N LEU A 173 -7.31 -7.89 -9.99
CA LEU A 173 -8.52 -8.71 -9.96
C LEU A 173 -9.64 -7.98 -10.72
N PRO A 174 -10.46 -8.67 -11.51
CA PRO A 174 -10.30 -10.08 -11.89
C PRO A 174 -9.07 -10.30 -12.78
N LYS A 175 -8.41 -11.46 -12.60
CA LYS A 175 -7.20 -11.90 -13.32
C LYS A 175 -7.44 -12.00 -14.81
N SER A 176 -8.59 -12.53 -15.23
CA SER A 176 -8.96 -12.64 -16.65
C SER A 176 -8.84 -11.30 -17.37
N LEU A 177 -9.53 -10.27 -16.85
CA LEU A 177 -9.50 -8.92 -17.41
C LEU A 177 -8.09 -8.33 -17.35
N TYR A 178 -7.38 -8.52 -16.24
CA TYR A 178 -6.00 -8.04 -16.08
C TYR A 178 -5.05 -8.64 -17.13
N PHE A 179 -5.14 -9.95 -17.40
CA PHE A 179 -4.33 -10.62 -18.42
C PHE A 179 -4.58 -10.02 -19.80
N GLY A 180 -5.85 -9.90 -20.19
CA GLY A 180 -6.23 -9.32 -21.48
C GLY A 180 -5.80 -7.86 -21.60
N ALA A 181 -6.03 -7.04 -20.56
CA ALA A 181 -5.71 -5.62 -20.58
C ALA A 181 -4.20 -5.39 -20.66
N THR A 182 -3.41 -6.23 -19.97
CA THR A 182 -1.94 -6.21 -20.02
C THR A 182 -1.42 -6.54 -21.42
N LEU A 183 -1.96 -7.57 -22.06
CA LEU A 183 -1.59 -7.97 -23.42
C LEU A 183 -2.02 -6.90 -24.44
N ALA A 184 -3.22 -6.34 -24.30
CA ALA A 184 -3.67 -5.22 -25.11
C ALA A 184 -2.78 -3.98 -24.94
N HIS A 185 -2.30 -3.72 -23.72
CA HIS A 185 -1.34 -2.65 -23.47
C HIS A 185 -0.03 -2.91 -24.20
N LEU A 186 0.55 -4.09 -24.03
CA LEU A 186 1.78 -4.49 -24.71
C LEU A 186 1.63 -4.35 -26.23
N ALA A 187 0.55 -4.87 -26.81
CA ALA A 187 0.27 -4.81 -28.24
C ALA A 187 0.23 -3.37 -28.78
N ARG A 188 -0.29 -2.42 -28.01
CA ARG A 188 -0.28 -0.99 -28.35
C ARG A 188 1.09 -0.34 -28.15
N GLU A 189 1.88 -0.78 -27.17
CA GLU A 189 3.25 -0.30 -27.02
C GLU A 189 4.16 -0.80 -28.15
N LEU A 190 3.86 -1.95 -28.74
CA LEU A 190 4.57 -2.46 -29.93
C LEU A 190 4.44 -1.54 -31.15
N GLU A 191 3.40 -0.70 -31.24
CA GLU A 191 3.22 0.31 -32.29
C GLU A 191 4.24 1.46 -32.18
N LYS A 192 4.94 1.57 -31.04
CA LYS A 192 5.97 2.57 -30.78
C LYS A 192 7.37 1.95 -30.93
N PRO A 193 8.39 2.74 -31.31
CA PRO A 193 9.79 2.35 -31.14
C PRO A 193 10.08 1.99 -29.69
N ASP A 194 10.91 0.97 -29.44
CA ASP A 194 11.13 0.42 -28.09
C ASP A 194 11.54 1.49 -27.05
N ALA A 195 12.41 2.42 -27.43
CA ALA A 195 12.83 3.53 -26.56
C ALA A 195 11.70 4.49 -26.13
N LYS A 196 10.57 4.49 -26.85
CA LYS A 196 9.37 5.30 -26.56
C LYS A 196 8.25 4.50 -25.91
N ARG A 197 8.44 3.19 -25.67
CA ARG A 197 7.49 2.37 -24.94
C ARG A 197 7.50 2.73 -23.46
N ASP A 198 6.36 2.50 -22.82
CA ASP A 198 6.29 2.48 -21.37
C ASP A 198 7.38 1.54 -20.80
N GLN A 199 8.01 1.95 -19.70
CA GLN A 199 9.21 1.34 -19.15
C GLN A 199 9.02 -0.17 -18.93
N ASP A 200 7.88 -0.55 -18.34
CA ASP A 200 7.55 -1.93 -17.98
C ASP A 200 7.21 -2.82 -19.20
N PHE A 201 7.10 -2.24 -20.40
CA PHE A 201 6.69 -2.90 -21.63
C PHE A 201 7.76 -2.85 -22.74
N ARG A 202 8.95 -2.33 -22.42
CA ARG A 202 10.14 -2.46 -23.28
C ARG A 202 10.55 -3.92 -23.42
N GLU A 203 11.16 -4.25 -24.55
CA GLU A 203 11.56 -5.63 -24.85
C GLU A 203 12.48 -6.24 -23.79
N SER A 204 13.37 -5.42 -23.21
CA SER A 204 14.24 -5.82 -22.10
C SER A 204 13.49 -6.27 -20.83
N GLU A 205 12.25 -5.81 -20.64
CA GLU A 205 11.42 -6.10 -19.46
C GLU A 205 10.48 -7.30 -19.67
N TRP A 206 10.43 -7.88 -20.88
CA TRP A 206 9.54 -9.00 -21.17
C TRP A 206 9.76 -10.24 -20.29
N PRO A 207 10.99 -10.60 -19.87
CA PRO A 207 11.17 -11.66 -18.87
C PRO A 207 10.42 -11.37 -17.57
N ARG A 208 10.47 -10.14 -17.06
CA ARG A 208 9.74 -9.74 -15.85
C ARG A 208 8.22 -9.73 -16.06
N LEU A 209 7.77 -9.32 -17.24
CA LEU A 209 6.36 -9.41 -17.63
C LEU A 209 5.86 -10.85 -17.61
N ARG A 210 6.61 -11.79 -18.20
CA ARG A 210 6.31 -13.23 -18.18
C ARG A 210 6.23 -13.76 -16.75
N ASP A 211 7.25 -13.48 -15.93
CA ASP A 211 7.26 -13.90 -14.53
C ASP A 211 6.05 -13.36 -13.76
N ARG A 212 5.64 -12.11 -14.05
CA ARG A 212 4.44 -11.50 -13.45
C ARG A 212 3.18 -12.24 -13.88
N LEU A 213 2.97 -12.47 -15.18
CA LEU A 213 1.81 -13.20 -15.69
C LEU A 213 1.77 -14.65 -15.16
N GLN A 214 2.92 -15.30 -15.01
CA GLN A 214 3.02 -16.64 -14.43
C GLN A 214 2.71 -16.63 -12.94
N ARG A 215 3.21 -15.68 -12.15
CA ARG A 215 2.83 -15.55 -10.73
C ARG A 215 1.33 -15.35 -10.56
N GLU A 216 0.74 -14.44 -11.35
CA GLU A 216 -0.70 -14.19 -11.30
C GLU A 216 -1.54 -15.39 -11.74
N GLN A 217 -1.01 -16.26 -12.62
CA GLN A 217 -1.63 -17.54 -12.96
C GLN A 217 -1.72 -18.51 -11.78
N HIS A 218 -0.71 -18.55 -10.91
CA HIS A 218 -0.74 -19.37 -9.69
C HIS A 218 -1.76 -18.83 -8.67
N ASN A 219 -2.06 -17.53 -8.75
CA ASN A 219 -3.03 -16.87 -7.90
C ASN A 219 -4.46 -16.85 -8.51
N LEU A 220 -4.71 -17.62 -9.57
CA LEU A 220 -6.01 -17.72 -10.25
C LEU A 220 -6.80 -18.92 -9.72
N HIS A 221 -7.98 -18.66 -9.17
CA HIS A 221 -9.04 -19.64 -9.02
C HIS A 221 -10.20 -19.27 -9.95
N ARG A 222 -10.50 -20.11 -10.95
CA ARG A 222 -11.39 -19.76 -12.08
C ARG A 222 -12.80 -19.36 -11.63
N ALA A 223 -13.42 -20.15 -10.75
CA ALA A 223 -14.77 -19.86 -10.27
C ALA A 223 -14.84 -18.54 -9.49
N THR A 224 -13.82 -18.24 -8.68
CA THR A 224 -13.70 -16.93 -8.01
C THR A 224 -13.52 -15.79 -9.02
N ASP A 225 -12.69 -15.97 -10.05
CA ASP A 225 -12.41 -14.95 -11.05
C ASP A 225 -13.65 -14.57 -11.86
N GLU A 226 -14.44 -15.58 -12.26
CA GLU A 226 -15.72 -15.39 -12.94
C GLU A 226 -16.70 -14.55 -12.09
N GLN A 227 -16.80 -14.84 -10.80
CA GLN A 227 -17.68 -14.09 -9.89
C GLN A 227 -17.18 -12.65 -9.66
N LEU A 228 -15.87 -12.45 -9.57
CA LEU A 228 -15.29 -11.11 -9.46
C LEU A 228 -15.50 -10.29 -10.74
N LEU A 229 -15.36 -10.91 -11.92
CA LEU A 229 -15.65 -10.27 -13.20
C LEU A 229 -17.14 -9.92 -13.31
N LEU A 230 -18.04 -10.82 -12.94
CA LEU A 230 -19.47 -10.54 -12.89
C LEU A 230 -19.78 -9.35 -11.98
N ALA A 231 -19.23 -9.33 -10.76
CA ALA A 231 -19.43 -8.23 -9.82
C ALA A 231 -18.91 -6.89 -10.36
N LEU A 232 -17.73 -6.88 -11.00
CA LEU A 232 -17.17 -5.67 -11.62
C LEU A 232 -18.05 -5.16 -12.77
N LEU A 233 -18.52 -6.05 -13.65
CA LEU A 233 -19.39 -5.67 -14.78
C LEU A 233 -20.75 -5.17 -14.29
N GLN A 234 -21.33 -5.78 -13.26
CA GLN A 234 -22.56 -5.28 -12.64
C GLN A 234 -22.39 -3.88 -12.06
N GLN A 235 -21.27 -3.63 -11.37
CA GLN A 235 -20.98 -2.31 -10.81
C GLN A 235 -20.76 -1.27 -11.92
N ALA A 236 -20.02 -1.61 -12.97
CA ALA A 236 -19.85 -0.75 -14.14
C ALA A 236 -21.20 -0.50 -14.86
N LEU A 237 -22.08 -1.51 -14.90
CA LEU A 237 -23.40 -1.39 -15.50
C LEU A 237 -24.36 -0.51 -14.69
N ALA A 238 -24.12 -0.37 -13.39
CA ALA A 238 -24.93 0.42 -12.48
C ALA A 238 -24.48 1.89 -12.37
N LEU A 239 -23.41 2.28 -13.07
CA LEU A 239 -22.96 3.67 -13.10
C LEU A 239 -23.99 4.58 -13.80
N PRO A 240 -24.08 5.85 -13.40
CA PRO A 240 -24.86 6.86 -14.14
C PRO A 240 -24.49 6.91 -15.62
N ASP A 241 -25.44 7.27 -16.49
CA ASP A 241 -25.28 7.27 -17.95
C ASP A 241 -24.04 8.06 -18.43
N ASP A 242 -23.72 9.17 -17.77
CA ASP A 242 -22.56 10.04 -18.07
C ASP A 242 -21.21 9.51 -17.54
N GLN A 243 -21.24 8.40 -16.79
CA GLN A 243 -20.07 7.73 -16.21
C GLN A 243 -19.95 6.26 -16.64
N ARG A 244 -20.78 5.81 -17.59
CA ARG A 244 -20.69 4.50 -18.22
C ARG A 244 -19.31 4.29 -18.87
N LEU A 245 -18.78 3.06 -18.75
CA LEU A 245 -17.55 2.65 -19.43
C LEU A 245 -17.86 2.22 -20.86
N ALA A 246 -17.22 2.82 -21.85
CA ALA A 246 -17.47 2.52 -23.26
C ALA A 246 -17.15 1.05 -23.61
N ALA A 247 -16.12 0.48 -22.98
CA ALA A 247 -15.79 -0.94 -23.09
C ALA A 247 -16.94 -1.83 -22.61
N VAL A 248 -17.51 -1.53 -21.44
CA VAL A 248 -18.61 -2.32 -20.85
C VAL A 248 -19.88 -2.17 -21.69
N ASP A 249 -20.20 -0.95 -22.12
CA ASP A 249 -21.38 -0.67 -22.94
C ASP A 249 -21.37 -1.44 -24.25
N ARG A 250 -20.22 -1.46 -24.92
CA ARG A 250 -20.05 -2.13 -26.20
C ARG A 250 -20.29 -3.64 -26.12
N HIS A 251 -19.80 -4.28 -25.06
CA HIS A 251 -19.80 -5.75 -24.96
C HIS A 251 -21.03 -6.30 -24.23
N VAL A 252 -21.49 -5.60 -23.19
CA VAL A 252 -22.56 -6.10 -22.31
C VAL A 252 -23.64 -5.07 -21.98
N GLY A 253 -23.54 -3.82 -22.47
CA GLY A 253 -24.46 -2.73 -22.13
C GLY A 253 -25.91 -2.95 -22.53
N GLN A 254 -26.16 -3.75 -23.57
CA GLN A 254 -27.50 -4.08 -24.06
C GLN A 254 -28.04 -5.40 -23.50
N LEU A 255 -27.25 -6.13 -22.71
CA LEU A 255 -27.69 -7.40 -22.13
C LEU A 255 -28.69 -7.13 -21.01
N ALA A 256 -29.76 -7.93 -20.96
CA ALA A 256 -30.60 -7.99 -19.77
C ALA A 256 -29.77 -8.47 -18.57
N ALA A 257 -30.01 -7.91 -17.38
CA ALA A 257 -29.25 -8.24 -16.18
C ALA A 257 -29.20 -9.76 -15.88
N VAL A 258 -30.27 -10.49 -16.21
CA VAL A 258 -30.37 -11.95 -16.05
C VAL A 258 -29.47 -12.74 -17.00
N ALA A 259 -29.04 -12.15 -18.13
CA ALA A 259 -28.19 -12.79 -19.14
C ALA A 259 -26.69 -12.56 -18.89
N LEU A 260 -26.33 -11.59 -18.05
CA LEU A 260 -24.92 -11.24 -17.79
C LEU A 260 -24.12 -12.41 -17.16
N PRO A 261 -24.62 -13.17 -16.17
CA PRO A 261 -23.87 -14.30 -15.61
C PRO A 261 -23.53 -15.36 -16.66
N GLU A 262 -24.46 -15.66 -17.55
CA GLU A 262 -24.24 -16.63 -18.64
C GLU A 262 -23.22 -16.12 -19.66
N TRP A 263 -23.25 -14.81 -19.98
CA TRP A 263 -22.25 -14.19 -20.84
C TRP A 263 -20.85 -14.31 -20.23
N VAL A 264 -20.70 -14.00 -18.94
CA VAL A 264 -19.42 -14.10 -18.22
C VAL A 264 -18.88 -15.52 -18.23
N ALA A 265 -19.72 -16.52 -17.88
CA ALA A 265 -19.32 -17.92 -17.88
C ALA A 265 -18.83 -18.37 -19.27
N LYS A 266 -19.59 -18.05 -20.32
CA LYS A 266 -19.21 -18.39 -21.71
C LYS A 266 -17.95 -17.67 -22.18
N ALA A 267 -17.77 -16.40 -21.81
CA ALA A 267 -16.58 -15.63 -22.14
C ALA A 267 -15.33 -16.24 -21.48
N CYS A 268 -15.40 -16.56 -20.19
CA CYS A 268 -14.30 -17.21 -19.45
C CYS A 268 -14.00 -18.61 -19.97
N GLU A 269 -15.00 -19.44 -20.24
CA GLU A 269 -14.83 -20.81 -20.75
C GLU A 269 -14.09 -20.83 -22.09
N ARG A 270 -14.47 -19.92 -23.00
CA ARG A 270 -13.91 -19.87 -24.36
C ARG A 270 -12.57 -19.14 -24.44
N SER A 271 -12.23 -18.36 -23.43
CA SER A 271 -11.12 -17.43 -23.55
C SER A 271 -9.75 -18.11 -23.57
N VAL A 272 -8.87 -17.63 -24.45
CA VAL A 272 -7.46 -18.02 -24.50
C VAL A 272 -6.68 -17.46 -23.31
N LEU A 273 -7.19 -16.42 -22.64
CA LEU A 273 -6.50 -15.73 -21.55
C LEU A 273 -6.31 -16.58 -20.31
N LEU A 274 -7.18 -17.57 -20.09
CA LEU A 274 -7.14 -18.45 -18.92
C LEU A 274 -6.27 -19.70 -19.14
N ASP A 275 -5.78 -19.92 -20.36
CA ASP A 275 -4.80 -20.96 -20.69
C ASP A 275 -3.38 -20.35 -20.70
N PRO A 276 -2.45 -20.80 -19.85
CA PRO A 276 -1.12 -20.21 -19.76
C PRO A 276 -0.33 -20.25 -21.07
N ALA A 277 -0.40 -21.36 -21.81
CA ALA A 277 0.37 -21.54 -23.04
C ALA A 277 -0.19 -20.70 -24.18
N ARG A 278 -1.52 -20.63 -24.31
CA ARG A 278 -2.17 -19.77 -25.31
C ARG A 278 -1.96 -18.29 -24.98
N ARG A 279 -2.05 -17.89 -23.72
CA ARG A 279 -1.77 -16.52 -23.28
C ARG A 279 -0.33 -16.12 -23.56
N GLU A 280 0.64 -16.98 -23.26
CA GLU A 280 2.06 -16.74 -23.55
C GLU A 280 2.30 -16.50 -25.05
N ALA A 281 1.61 -17.24 -25.93
CA ALA A 281 1.73 -17.07 -27.38
C ALA A 281 1.25 -15.70 -27.89
N LEU A 282 0.49 -14.94 -27.09
CA LEU A 282 0.05 -13.59 -27.42
C LEU A 282 1.08 -12.51 -27.10
N ILE A 283 2.12 -12.82 -26.30
CA ILE A 283 3.18 -11.86 -25.99
C ILE A 283 3.94 -11.52 -27.28
N GLY A 284 4.04 -10.23 -27.59
CA GLY A 284 4.71 -9.74 -28.80
C GLY A 284 3.83 -9.73 -30.05
N GLN A 285 2.57 -10.17 -29.99
CA GLN A 285 1.65 -10.11 -31.12
C GLN A 285 1.08 -8.70 -31.30
N PRO A 286 0.85 -8.24 -32.54
CA PRO A 286 0.22 -6.94 -32.81
C PRO A 286 -1.26 -6.95 -32.41
N LEU A 287 -1.82 -5.78 -32.15
CA LEU A 287 -3.21 -5.64 -31.70
C LEU A 287 -4.23 -6.30 -32.64
N SER A 288 -3.98 -6.22 -33.96
CA SER A 288 -4.83 -6.86 -34.97
C SER A 288 -4.86 -8.38 -34.87
N ALA A 289 -3.76 -9.01 -34.44
CA ALA A 289 -3.71 -10.46 -34.23
C ALA A 289 -4.52 -10.88 -33.00
N LEU A 290 -4.50 -10.07 -31.94
CA LEU A 290 -5.33 -10.28 -30.75
C LEU A 290 -6.83 -10.18 -31.12
N GLN A 291 -7.23 -9.15 -31.85
CA GLN A 291 -8.62 -8.93 -32.29
C GLN A 291 -9.12 -10.04 -33.25
N ALA A 292 -8.22 -10.62 -34.06
CA ALA A 292 -8.57 -11.69 -34.99
C ALA A 292 -9.01 -12.99 -34.28
N LEU A 293 -8.70 -13.16 -32.99
CA LEU A 293 -9.13 -14.32 -32.21
C LEU A 293 -10.62 -14.32 -31.90
N GLN A 294 -11.29 -13.15 -31.96
CA GLN A 294 -12.71 -12.99 -31.63
C GLN A 294 -13.06 -13.61 -30.26
N ASP A 295 -12.15 -13.46 -29.30
CA ASP A 295 -12.31 -13.90 -27.92
C ASP A 295 -13.05 -12.79 -27.16
N PRO A 296 -14.29 -13.02 -26.69
CA PRO A 296 -15.10 -11.97 -26.08
C PRO A 296 -14.47 -11.31 -24.85
N LEU A 297 -13.70 -12.08 -24.08
CA LEU A 297 -13.04 -11.59 -22.87
C LEU A 297 -11.80 -10.77 -23.22
N LEU A 298 -11.05 -11.19 -24.24
CA LEU A 298 -9.93 -10.42 -24.78
C LEU A 298 -10.41 -9.13 -25.45
N ASP A 299 -11.50 -9.17 -26.21
CA ASP A 299 -12.08 -7.99 -26.88
C ASP A 299 -12.57 -6.96 -25.84
N LEU A 300 -13.25 -7.42 -24.78
CA LEU A 300 -13.58 -6.56 -23.63
C LEU A 300 -12.32 -5.93 -23.02
N ALA A 301 -11.26 -6.71 -22.84
CA ALA A 301 -10.02 -6.24 -22.23
C ALA A 301 -9.24 -5.24 -23.12
N ILE A 302 -9.30 -5.40 -24.44
CA ILE A 302 -8.75 -4.46 -25.42
C ILE A 302 -9.45 -3.10 -25.32
N ASP A 303 -10.76 -3.12 -25.20
CA ASP A 303 -11.57 -1.90 -25.08
C ASP A 303 -11.41 -1.27 -23.69
N TRP A 304 -11.35 -2.07 -22.63
CA TRP A 304 -11.04 -1.58 -21.29
C TRP A 304 -9.68 -0.88 -21.26
N ASN A 305 -8.67 -1.44 -21.95
CA ASN A 305 -7.37 -0.80 -22.11
C ASN A 305 -7.48 0.54 -22.85
N ALA A 306 -8.42 0.70 -23.78
CA ALA A 306 -8.66 1.97 -24.49
C ALA A 306 -9.17 3.05 -23.53
N ASP A 307 -10.20 2.71 -22.76
CA ASP A 307 -10.78 3.61 -21.76
C ASP A 307 -9.74 4.00 -20.71
N LEU A 308 -8.95 3.03 -20.23
CA LEU A 308 -7.88 3.28 -19.27
C LEU A 308 -6.76 4.17 -19.84
N ARG A 309 -6.39 4.03 -21.12
CA ARG A 309 -5.40 4.93 -21.76
C ARG A 309 -5.95 6.36 -21.90
N ALA A 310 -7.22 6.51 -22.21
CA ALA A 310 -7.88 7.82 -22.25
C ALA A 310 -7.87 8.48 -20.86
N LEU A 311 -8.15 7.71 -19.80
CA LEU A 311 -8.01 8.16 -18.42
C LEU A 311 -6.57 8.61 -18.10
N ARG A 312 -5.56 7.82 -18.47
CA ARG A 312 -4.15 8.18 -18.21
C ARG A 312 -3.75 9.50 -18.86
N GLU A 313 -4.26 9.81 -20.05
CA GLU A 313 -4.05 11.12 -20.69
C GLU A 313 -4.69 12.26 -19.89
N ARG A 314 -5.94 12.10 -19.43
CA ARG A 314 -6.58 13.08 -18.55
C ARG A 314 -5.80 13.29 -17.26
N GLU A 315 -5.39 12.20 -16.61
CA GLU A 315 -4.61 12.25 -15.38
C GLU A 315 -3.26 12.97 -15.56
N ARG A 316 -2.57 12.78 -16.71
CA ARG A 316 -1.35 13.55 -17.02
C ARG A 316 -1.64 15.05 -17.08
N GLY A 317 -2.72 15.46 -17.73
CA GLY A 317 -3.17 16.85 -17.79
C GLY A 317 -3.47 17.43 -16.40
N TRP A 318 -4.23 16.70 -15.59
CA TRP A 318 -4.55 17.08 -14.20
C TRP A 318 -3.29 17.20 -13.33
N ARG A 319 -2.39 16.23 -13.39
CA ARG A 319 -1.11 16.25 -12.64
C ARG A 319 -0.25 17.45 -13.06
N ALA A 320 -0.17 17.74 -14.35
CA ALA A 320 0.59 18.89 -14.87
C ALA A 320 0.04 20.23 -14.35
N ARG A 321 -1.28 20.45 -14.41
CA ARG A 321 -1.92 21.67 -13.88
C ARG A 321 -1.78 21.77 -12.36
N ALA A 322 -2.01 20.68 -11.63
CA ALA A 322 -1.80 20.65 -10.18
C ALA A 322 -0.35 20.96 -9.80
N ALA A 323 0.64 20.54 -10.60
CA ALA A 323 2.05 20.82 -10.36
C ALA A 323 2.42 22.31 -10.51
N LEU A 324 1.64 23.10 -11.28
CA LEU A 324 1.81 24.56 -11.35
C LEU A 324 1.32 25.25 -10.08
N HIS A 325 0.23 24.76 -9.49
CA HIS A 325 -0.44 25.41 -8.36
C HIS A 325 0.07 24.94 -6.99
N ARG A 326 0.30 23.64 -6.81
CA ARG A 326 0.61 23.05 -5.49
C ARG A 326 1.86 23.62 -4.82
N PRO A 327 2.99 23.86 -5.53
CA PRO A 327 4.15 24.48 -4.90
C PRO A 327 3.90 25.91 -4.41
N ILE A 328 3.08 26.69 -5.14
CA ILE A 328 2.71 28.05 -4.74
C ILE A 328 1.88 27.99 -3.45
N TRP A 329 0.85 27.14 -3.44
CA TRP A 329 0.01 26.95 -2.26
C TRP A 329 0.82 26.50 -1.04
N ARG A 330 1.70 25.50 -1.19
CA ARG A 330 2.53 25.00 -0.08
C ARG A 330 3.53 26.02 0.45
N ARG A 331 4.10 26.87 -0.41
CA ARG A 331 4.94 27.99 0.04
C ARG A 331 4.13 29.03 0.82
N ALA A 332 2.89 29.30 0.41
CA ALA A 332 2.00 30.20 1.16
C ALA A 332 1.68 29.64 2.55
N MET A 333 1.35 28.35 2.65
CA MET A 333 1.14 27.68 3.94
C MET A 333 2.38 27.76 4.85
N ALA A 334 3.58 27.50 4.30
CA ALA A 334 4.83 27.57 5.07
C ALA A 334 5.13 29.00 5.56
N ARG A 335 4.90 30.02 4.71
CA ARG A 335 5.05 31.43 5.09
C ARG A 335 4.08 31.82 6.20
N HIS A 336 2.81 31.44 6.08
CA HIS A 336 1.80 31.70 7.09
C HIS A 336 2.13 31.00 8.43
N ALA A 337 2.61 29.76 8.37
CA ALA A 337 3.01 29.01 9.56
C ALA A 337 4.32 29.48 10.21
N GLY A 338 5.08 30.37 9.54
CA GLY A 338 6.37 30.86 10.02
C GLY A 338 7.47 29.80 10.12
N ARG A 339 7.30 28.64 9.47
CA ARG A 339 8.26 27.53 9.51
C ARG A 339 8.25 26.69 8.22
N PRO A 340 9.35 26.00 7.89
CA PRO A 340 9.35 25.03 6.79
C PRO A 340 8.30 23.93 7.03
N LEU A 341 7.67 23.49 5.95
CA LEU A 341 6.79 22.32 5.95
C LEU A 341 7.50 21.16 5.27
N ALA A 342 7.47 19.98 5.90
CA ALA A 342 8.02 18.78 5.29
C ALA A 342 7.29 18.46 3.97
N PRO A 343 8.01 18.06 2.91
CA PRO A 343 7.39 17.58 1.69
C PRO A 343 6.66 16.25 1.95
N ASP A 344 5.60 15.98 1.19
CA ASP A 344 4.94 14.67 1.25
C ASP A 344 5.91 13.55 0.93
N ALA A 345 5.68 12.38 1.52
CA ALA A 345 6.38 11.16 1.18
C ALA A 345 6.20 10.81 -0.30
N ASN A 346 7.26 10.31 -0.92
CA ASN A 346 7.28 9.99 -2.36
C ASN A 346 8.22 8.81 -2.69
N GLY A 347 8.45 7.92 -1.73
CA GLY A 347 9.37 6.79 -1.87
C GLY A 347 10.86 7.14 -1.79
N SER A 348 11.22 8.40 -1.51
CA SER A 348 12.61 8.79 -1.22
C SER A 348 12.99 8.49 0.23
N LEU A 349 14.30 8.42 0.51
CA LEU A 349 14.81 8.35 1.89
C LEU A 349 14.33 9.58 2.69
N ARG A 350 13.85 9.35 3.91
CA ARG A 350 13.47 10.36 4.91
C ARG A 350 13.99 9.95 6.29
N ILE A 351 14.09 10.94 7.18
CA ILE A 351 14.46 10.75 8.58
C ILE A 351 13.35 11.34 9.44
N SER A 352 12.79 10.53 10.33
CA SER A 352 11.93 11.01 11.42
C SER A 352 12.71 11.04 12.71
N LEU A 353 12.72 12.19 13.39
CA LEU A 353 13.29 12.34 14.73
C LEU A 353 12.19 12.10 15.77
N ALA A 354 12.51 11.39 16.84
CA ALA A 354 11.52 10.92 17.80
C ALA A 354 12.14 10.67 19.20
N HIS A 355 11.28 10.41 20.17
CA HIS A 355 11.60 9.92 21.50
C HIS A 355 10.75 8.69 21.81
N VAL A 356 11.30 7.79 22.62
CA VAL A 356 10.60 6.58 23.07
C VAL A 356 9.54 6.97 24.09
N GLN A 357 8.27 7.01 23.69
CA GLN A 357 7.21 7.44 24.59
C GLN A 357 5.88 6.74 24.37
N GLY A 358 5.17 6.54 25.48
CA GLY A 358 3.79 6.08 25.51
C GLY A 358 2.81 7.14 25.02
N TYR A 359 1.52 6.86 25.13
CA TYR A 359 0.46 7.83 24.83
C TYR A 359 -0.87 7.44 25.47
N ALA A 360 -1.81 8.38 25.50
CA ALA A 360 -3.17 8.15 25.96
C ALA A 360 -4.13 8.09 24.76
N PRO A 361 -4.62 6.91 24.35
CA PRO A 361 -5.57 6.80 23.23
C PRO A 361 -6.96 7.38 23.58
N ARG A 362 -7.29 7.43 24.88
CA ARG A 362 -8.54 7.94 25.46
C ARG A 362 -8.34 8.26 26.93
N ASP A 363 -9.29 8.99 27.50
CA ASP A 363 -9.29 9.35 28.92
C ASP A 363 -9.16 8.12 29.83
N GLY A 364 -8.38 8.26 30.91
CA GLY A 364 -8.13 7.21 31.90
C GLY A 364 -7.26 6.03 31.45
N VAL A 365 -6.76 6.00 30.20
CA VAL A 365 -5.96 4.90 29.66
C VAL A 365 -4.58 5.40 29.22
N TRP A 366 -3.52 4.74 29.69
CA TRP A 366 -2.14 4.99 29.28
C TRP A 366 -1.53 3.74 28.66
N TYR A 367 -1.02 3.85 27.44
CA TYR A 367 -0.20 2.82 26.83
C TYR A 367 1.27 3.12 27.11
N THR A 368 1.95 2.17 27.73
CA THR A 368 3.36 2.27 28.10
C THR A 368 4.28 2.24 26.88
N PRO A 369 5.48 2.82 26.95
CA PRO A 369 6.40 2.85 25.81
C PRO A 369 6.89 1.46 25.39
N PHE A 370 6.93 0.47 26.29
CA PHE A 370 7.42 -0.87 26.00
C PHE A 370 6.35 -1.94 26.32
N THR A 371 6.36 -3.01 25.53
CA THR A 371 5.75 -4.31 25.85
C THR A 371 6.84 -5.28 26.28
N THR A 372 6.47 -6.37 26.97
CA THR A 372 7.43 -7.36 27.48
C THR A 372 7.04 -8.79 27.11
N LEU A 373 7.99 -9.72 27.24
CA LEU A 373 7.76 -11.14 27.04
C LEU A 373 6.66 -11.72 27.95
N ALA A 374 6.53 -11.23 29.19
CA ALA A 374 5.38 -11.58 30.04
C ALA A 374 4.04 -11.23 29.37
N GLY A 375 3.96 -10.11 28.66
CA GLY A 375 2.77 -9.73 27.89
C GLY A 375 2.49 -10.63 26.69
N LEU A 376 3.53 -11.16 26.03
CA LEU A 376 3.37 -12.18 24.97
C LEU A 376 2.81 -13.47 25.55
N LEU A 377 3.39 -13.96 26.65
CA LEU A 377 2.93 -15.19 27.31
C LEU A 377 1.49 -15.07 27.81
N ALA A 378 1.11 -13.89 28.33
CA ALA A 378 -0.27 -13.63 28.77
C ALA A 378 -1.29 -13.65 27.62
N LYS A 379 -0.86 -13.42 26.37
CA LYS A 379 -1.71 -13.47 25.17
C LYS A 379 -1.78 -14.85 24.54
N HIS A 380 -0.88 -15.77 24.88
CA HIS A 380 -0.81 -17.08 24.23
C HIS A 380 -2.06 -17.92 24.53
N THR A 381 -2.78 -18.34 23.48
CA THR A 381 -3.98 -19.18 23.58
C THR A 381 -3.79 -20.58 23.00
N GLY A 382 -2.67 -20.82 22.29
CA GLY A 382 -2.42 -22.05 21.54
C GLY A 382 -3.16 -22.16 20.21
N ASN A 383 -3.88 -21.11 19.80
CA ASN A 383 -4.60 -21.07 18.51
C ASN A 383 -4.21 -19.81 17.72
N ASP A 384 -4.15 -19.93 16.40
CA ASP A 384 -3.89 -18.80 15.49
C ASP A 384 -4.85 -17.61 15.79
N PRO A 385 -4.36 -16.36 15.86
CA PRO A 385 -2.97 -15.90 15.66
C PRO A 385 -2.14 -15.77 16.96
N PHE A 386 -2.57 -16.39 18.07
CA PHE A 386 -1.93 -16.32 19.39
C PHE A 386 -1.28 -17.64 19.83
N ASP A 387 -0.69 -18.35 18.89
CA ASP A 387 -0.06 -19.67 18.99
C ASP A 387 1.47 -19.59 18.95
N ALA A 388 2.06 -18.89 19.93
CA ALA A 388 3.51 -18.78 20.07
C ALA A 388 4.25 -20.15 19.95
N PRO A 389 5.36 -20.24 19.19
CA PRO A 389 6.06 -21.50 18.95
C PRO A 389 6.57 -22.17 20.23
N ALA A 390 6.57 -23.51 20.26
CA ALA A 390 7.03 -24.27 21.41
C ALA A 390 8.46 -23.90 21.85
N ALA A 391 9.40 -23.71 20.91
CA ALA A 391 10.77 -23.32 21.22
C ALA A 391 10.87 -21.96 21.95
N LEU A 392 10.02 -20.99 21.58
CA LEU A 392 9.92 -19.71 22.27
C LEU A 392 9.37 -19.89 23.68
N LEU A 393 8.32 -20.68 23.84
CA LEU A 393 7.72 -20.97 25.15
C LEU A 393 8.73 -21.65 26.07
N GLU A 394 9.51 -22.62 25.58
CA GLU A 394 10.58 -23.27 26.34
C GLU A 394 11.69 -22.29 26.73
N ALA A 395 12.17 -21.46 25.80
CA ALA A 395 13.19 -20.44 26.07
C ALA A 395 12.72 -19.38 27.09
N ALA A 396 11.41 -19.18 27.20
CA ALA A 396 10.79 -18.25 28.13
C ALA A 396 10.48 -18.84 29.53
N ARG A 397 10.75 -20.13 29.78
CA ARG A 397 10.43 -20.79 31.07
C ARG A 397 11.40 -20.42 32.19
N GLY A 398 10.83 -20.17 33.38
CA GLY A 398 11.56 -19.97 34.64
C GLY A 398 12.07 -18.54 34.85
N ASP A 399 12.68 -18.29 36.02
CA ASP A 399 13.32 -17.01 36.38
C ASP A 399 14.72 -16.85 35.74
N GLN A 400 14.89 -17.32 34.50
CA GLN A 400 16.17 -17.16 33.82
C GLN A 400 16.37 -15.69 33.47
N ALA A 401 17.53 -15.14 33.83
CA ALA A 401 17.96 -13.84 33.36
C ALA A 401 18.67 -14.01 32.00
N TRP A 402 18.40 -13.10 31.08
CA TRP A 402 19.19 -12.92 29.86
C TRP A 402 19.98 -11.62 30.01
N ARG A 403 21.31 -11.74 30.18
CA ARG A 403 22.21 -10.60 30.39
C ARG A 403 21.73 -9.68 31.50
N GLU A 404 21.52 -10.26 32.68
CA GLU A 404 21.06 -9.57 33.90
C GLU A 404 19.60 -9.07 33.85
N LEU A 405 18.91 -9.16 32.71
CA LEU A 405 17.50 -8.83 32.58
C LEU A 405 16.64 -10.08 32.80
N PRO A 406 15.68 -10.08 33.75
CA PRO A 406 14.70 -11.16 33.85
C PRO A 406 13.99 -11.35 32.51
N VAL A 407 13.96 -12.58 31.99
CA VAL A 407 13.39 -12.88 30.67
C VAL A 407 11.93 -12.42 30.56
N SER A 408 11.17 -12.45 31.67
CA SER A 408 9.80 -11.91 31.75
C SER A 408 9.70 -10.39 31.50
N GLN A 409 10.78 -9.64 31.77
CA GLN A 409 10.89 -8.19 31.55
C GLN A 409 11.61 -7.83 30.24
N LEU A 410 12.02 -8.81 29.44
CA LEU A 410 12.60 -8.58 28.12
C LEU A 410 11.63 -7.76 27.27
N PRO A 411 12.01 -6.54 26.82
CA PRO A 411 11.16 -5.73 25.98
C PRO A 411 11.02 -6.39 24.61
N ILE A 412 9.80 -6.44 24.09
CA ILE A 412 9.50 -6.98 22.76
C ILE A 412 9.38 -5.84 21.77
N ASP A 413 8.35 -5.00 21.95
CA ASP A 413 8.10 -3.85 21.09
C ASP A 413 8.17 -2.58 21.90
N PHE A 414 8.45 -1.47 21.21
CA PHE A 414 8.40 -0.15 21.79
C PHE A 414 7.69 0.87 20.88
N LEU A 415 7.18 1.91 21.52
CA LEU A 415 6.56 3.07 20.90
C LEU A 415 7.54 4.24 20.89
N ALA A 416 7.57 4.94 19.76
CA ALA A 416 8.17 6.26 19.65
C ALA A 416 7.22 7.21 18.92
N ASP A 417 7.38 8.51 19.13
CA ASP A 417 6.58 9.55 18.44
C ASP A 417 7.09 9.87 17.04
N GLY A 418 7.69 8.89 16.38
CA GLY A 418 8.15 9.00 15.01
C GLY A 418 7.00 9.12 14.02
N ASP A 419 7.25 9.91 13.00
CA ASP A 419 6.35 10.15 11.89
C ASP A 419 6.64 9.16 10.75
N THR A 420 5.98 8.00 10.83
CA THR A 420 6.12 6.92 9.84
C THR A 420 4.83 6.68 9.06
N SER A 421 5.01 6.28 7.80
CA SER A 421 3.96 5.84 6.89
C SER A 421 4.30 4.50 6.23
N GLY A 422 3.34 3.94 5.47
CA GLY A 422 3.57 2.75 4.65
C GLY A 422 4.82 2.92 3.78
N GLY A 423 5.68 1.90 3.75
CA GLY A 423 7.03 1.99 3.18
C GLY A 423 8.14 2.11 4.23
N ASN A 424 7.82 2.43 5.49
CA ASN A 424 8.81 2.37 6.60
C ASN A 424 8.88 1.01 7.30
N SER A 425 8.09 0.00 6.92
CA SER A 425 8.24 -1.34 7.49
C SER A 425 9.64 -1.89 7.15
N GLY A 426 10.36 -2.39 8.16
CA GLY A 426 11.75 -2.80 8.06
C GLY A 426 12.78 -1.66 8.25
N SER A 427 12.36 -0.43 8.50
CA SER A 427 13.28 0.70 8.69
C SER A 427 14.06 0.57 10.00
N PRO A 428 15.39 0.78 10.00
CA PRO A 428 16.17 0.79 11.23
C PRO A 428 15.76 1.97 12.13
N VAL A 429 15.66 1.71 13.42
CA VAL A 429 15.52 2.72 14.47
C VAL A 429 16.88 2.87 15.15
N LEU A 430 17.42 4.08 15.13
CA LEU A 430 18.76 4.40 15.63
C LEU A 430 18.69 5.31 16.84
N ASN A 431 19.59 5.11 17.80
CA ASN A 431 19.79 6.05 18.91
C ASN A 431 20.63 7.27 18.49
N GLY A 432 20.88 8.18 19.42
CA GLY A 432 21.70 9.39 19.19
C GLY A 432 23.17 9.14 18.82
N ARG A 433 23.65 7.89 18.93
CA ARG A 433 25.01 7.46 18.50
C ARG A 433 24.99 6.78 17.13
N GLY A 434 23.84 6.64 16.48
CA GLY A 434 23.70 5.94 15.21
C GLY A 434 23.74 4.42 15.33
N GLU A 435 23.48 3.88 16.52
CA GLU A 435 23.42 2.43 16.76
C GLU A 435 21.98 1.92 16.66
N LEU A 436 21.80 0.70 16.14
CA LEU A 436 20.51 0.03 16.00
C LEU A 436 19.93 -0.31 17.37
N VAL A 437 18.75 0.24 17.65
CA VAL A 437 17.97 -0.07 18.86
C VAL A 437 16.68 -0.84 18.55
N GLY A 438 16.26 -0.87 17.27
CA GLY A 438 15.10 -1.64 16.86
C GLY A 438 14.79 -1.54 15.37
N VAL A 439 13.71 -2.20 14.96
CA VAL A 439 13.23 -2.20 13.57
C VAL A 439 11.76 -1.79 13.56
N ASN A 440 11.44 -0.72 12.85
CA ASN A 440 10.07 -0.26 12.68
C ASN A 440 9.28 -1.24 11.82
N PHE A 441 8.09 -1.67 12.27
CA PHE A 441 7.25 -2.56 11.48
C PHE A 441 5.82 -2.05 11.28
N ASP A 442 5.30 -1.24 12.20
CA ASP A 442 3.92 -0.74 12.14
C ASP A 442 3.76 0.65 12.80
N ARG A 443 2.52 1.12 12.91
CA ARG A 443 2.09 2.33 13.63
C ARG A 443 0.80 2.06 14.38
N VAL A 444 0.53 2.82 15.44
CA VAL A 444 -0.71 2.67 16.22
C VAL A 444 -1.95 3.02 15.39
N TRP A 445 -3.09 2.44 15.74
CA TRP A 445 -4.37 2.63 15.03
C TRP A 445 -4.79 4.11 14.98
N GLU A 446 -4.55 4.85 16.06
CA GLU A 446 -4.81 6.28 16.20
C GLU A 446 -4.01 7.12 15.19
N ASN A 447 -2.92 6.58 14.64
CA ASN A 447 -2.03 7.25 13.67
C ASN A 447 -2.29 6.83 12.22
N VAL A 448 -3.32 6.03 11.92
CA VAL A 448 -3.56 5.57 10.54
C VAL A 448 -3.81 6.73 9.59
N ALA A 449 -4.47 7.81 10.04
CA ALA A 449 -4.68 9.03 9.26
C ALA A 449 -3.50 10.03 9.32
N GLY A 450 -2.35 9.62 9.90
CA GLY A 450 -1.11 10.40 9.92
C GLY A 450 -0.61 10.79 8.52
N ASP A 451 -1.05 10.06 7.49
CA ASP A 451 -0.78 10.38 6.08
C ASP A 451 -1.40 11.72 5.65
N PHE A 452 -2.43 12.21 6.33
CA PHE A 452 -3.10 13.50 6.07
C PHE A 452 -2.72 14.58 7.08
N GLY A 453 -2.47 14.19 8.34
CA GLY A 453 -2.05 15.13 9.39
C GLY A 453 -1.44 14.41 10.59
N PHE A 454 -0.27 14.86 11.04
CA PHE A 454 0.42 14.30 12.20
C PHE A 454 -0.14 14.88 13.51
N ASN A 455 -0.42 14.01 14.50
CA ASN A 455 -0.91 14.43 15.82
C ASN A 455 0.11 14.02 16.90
N PRO A 456 0.89 14.96 17.47
CA PRO A 456 1.94 14.61 18.44
C PRO A 456 1.42 13.89 19.70
N ALA A 457 0.16 14.10 20.07
CA ALA A 457 -0.44 13.47 21.25
C ALA A 457 -0.80 11.98 21.03
N LEU A 458 -0.99 11.56 19.77
CA LEU A 458 -1.49 10.22 19.44
C LEU A 458 -0.59 9.42 18.51
N SER A 459 0.16 10.10 17.64
CA SER A 459 0.99 9.48 16.62
C SER A 459 2.14 8.72 17.27
N ARG A 460 2.14 7.39 17.14
CA ARG A 460 3.25 6.52 17.52
C ARG A 460 3.57 5.53 16.42
N ASN A 461 4.86 5.33 16.17
CA ASN A 461 5.35 4.20 15.40
C ASN A 461 5.63 3.01 16.34
N VAL A 462 5.51 1.79 15.82
CA VAL A 462 5.70 0.54 16.55
C VAL A 462 6.92 -0.17 15.98
N SER A 463 7.86 -0.48 16.87
CA SER A 463 9.14 -1.07 16.52
C SER A 463 9.45 -2.26 17.42
N VAL A 464 10.04 -3.30 16.84
CA VAL A 464 10.59 -4.42 17.63
C VAL A 464 11.94 -3.99 18.20
N ASP A 465 12.17 -4.26 19.49
CA ASP A 465 13.40 -3.95 20.22
C ASP A 465 14.52 -4.91 19.78
N VAL A 466 15.72 -4.37 19.54
CA VAL A 466 16.87 -5.17 19.11
C VAL A 466 17.25 -6.26 20.12
N ARG A 467 16.98 -6.04 21.42
CA ARG A 467 17.22 -7.02 22.48
C ARG A 467 16.35 -8.27 22.29
N TYR A 468 15.10 -8.11 21.87
CA TYR A 468 14.23 -9.25 21.58
C TYR A 468 14.73 -10.05 20.37
N LEU A 469 15.18 -9.36 19.33
CA LEU A 469 15.78 -10.02 18.15
C LEU A 469 17.02 -10.83 18.53
N LEU A 470 17.92 -10.26 19.35
CA LEU A 470 19.12 -10.93 19.82
C LEU A 470 18.80 -12.11 20.74
N TRP A 471 17.82 -11.96 21.62
CA TRP A 471 17.34 -13.05 22.47
C TRP A 471 16.74 -14.19 21.66
N LEU A 472 15.94 -13.90 20.62
CA LEU A 472 15.42 -14.92 19.70
C LEU A 472 16.56 -15.68 19.02
N LEU A 473 17.55 -14.95 18.47
CA LEU A 473 18.71 -15.57 17.82
C LEU A 473 19.54 -16.44 18.78
N GLU A 474 19.75 -16.00 20.02
CA GLU A 474 20.55 -16.74 21.00
C GLU A 474 19.79 -17.91 21.63
N ARG A 475 18.55 -17.69 22.09
CA ARG A 475 17.82 -18.64 22.95
C ARG A 475 16.81 -19.49 22.21
N VAL A 476 16.28 -19.03 21.08
CA VAL A 476 15.25 -19.76 20.32
C VAL A 476 15.85 -20.42 19.08
N GLU A 477 16.50 -19.64 18.22
CA GLU A 477 17.03 -20.11 16.93
C GLU A 477 18.44 -20.71 17.03
N ARG A 478 19.19 -20.41 18.11
CA ARG A 478 20.59 -20.85 18.33
C ARG A 478 21.51 -20.50 17.14
N ALA A 479 21.39 -19.26 16.66
CA ALA A 479 22.05 -18.75 15.47
C ALA A 479 23.44 -18.15 15.77
N ASP A 480 24.34 -18.92 16.37
CA ASP A 480 25.65 -18.44 16.86
C ASP A 480 26.52 -17.79 15.77
N ALA A 481 26.48 -18.33 14.54
CA ALA A 481 27.22 -17.77 13.41
C ALA A 481 26.77 -16.35 13.05
N LEU A 482 25.45 -16.10 13.07
CA LEU A 482 24.87 -14.79 12.78
C LEU A 482 25.15 -13.82 13.93
N LEU A 483 25.04 -14.27 15.18
CA LEU A 483 25.41 -13.46 16.35
C LEU A 483 26.89 -13.03 16.28
N GLY A 484 27.77 -13.96 15.92
CA GLY A 484 29.20 -13.68 15.69
C GLY A 484 29.43 -12.66 14.57
N GLU A 485 28.72 -12.77 13.44
CA GLU A 485 28.79 -11.80 12.34
C GLU A 485 28.31 -10.40 12.76
N LEU A 486 27.27 -10.33 13.60
CA LEU A 486 26.74 -9.08 14.16
C LEU A 486 27.63 -8.48 15.26
N GLY A 487 28.75 -9.13 15.61
CA GLY A 487 29.65 -8.70 16.69
C GLY A 487 29.05 -8.91 18.09
N PHE A 488 28.03 -9.75 18.21
CA PHE A 488 27.38 -10.09 19.47
C PHE A 488 27.92 -11.43 19.98
N THR A 489 28.81 -11.40 20.97
CA THR A 489 29.33 -12.63 21.59
C THR A 489 28.26 -13.25 22.47
N ALA A 490 27.85 -14.50 22.19
CA ALA A 490 26.93 -15.25 23.04
C ALA A 490 27.44 -15.29 24.48
N SER A 491 26.53 -15.20 25.45
CA SER A 491 26.89 -15.43 26.85
C SER A 491 27.37 -16.87 26.99
N ALA A 492 28.51 -17.11 27.66
CA ALA A 492 28.95 -18.48 27.92
C ALA A 492 27.82 -19.21 28.66
N SER A 493 27.30 -20.26 28.06
CA SER A 493 26.33 -21.15 28.71
C SER A 493 27.06 -21.85 29.86
N ASP A 494 26.69 -21.53 31.10
CA ASP A 494 27.00 -22.36 32.27
C ASP A 494 26.24 -23.69 32.22
#